data_AF-A0A8R7PDE7-F1
#
_entry.id   AF-A0A8R7PDE7-F1
#
_cell.length_a   1.000
_cell.length_b   1.000
_cell.length_c   1.000
_cell.angle_alpha   90.00
_cell.angle_beta   90.00
_cell.angle_gamma   90.00
#
_symmetry.space_group_name_H-M   'P 1'
#
loop_
_entity.id
_entity.type
_entity.pdbx_description
1 polymer ?
#
loop_
_entity_poly.entity_id
_entity_poly.type
_entity_poly.pdbx_seq_one_letter_code
_entity_poly.pdbx_strand_id
1 'polypeptide(L)' 'MAGLEGFEFFEIVIEKSCSRQRMPDKFSKMLASREPHKVKLRDAGSGLHREWDVLVVFNGEGHMYLGPGWDHFARDHEL' A
#
# COMPACT_ATOMS: atom_id res chain seq x y z
N MET A 1 -16.35 2.90 15.98
CA MET A 1 -15.24 2.83 15.00
C MET A 1 -14.78 4.25 14.77
N ALA A 2 -13.55 4.62 15.17
CA ALA A 2 -13.06 5.98 14.98
C ALA A 2 -12.95 6.27 13.48
N GLY A 3 -13.59 7.37 13.05
CA GLY A 3 -13.98 7.63 11.67
C GLY A 3 -12.83 7.88 10.72
N LEU A 4 -12.90 7.23 9.55
CA LEU A 4 -12.19 7.62 8.34
C LEU A 4 -12.94 8.75 7.60
N GLU A 5 -13.92 9.40 8.23
CA GLU A 5 -14.67 10.52 7.65
C GLU A 5 -13.70 11.65 7.32
N GLY A 6 -13.62 12.01 6.03
CA GLY A 6 -12.73 13.05 5.50
C GLY A 6 -11.41 12.55 4.90
N PHE A 7 -11.10 11.25 4.94
CA PHE A 7 -9.93 10.69 4.27
C PHE A 7 -10.26 10.21 2.85
N GLU A 8 -9.46 10.62 1.87
CA GLU A 8 -9.50 10.01 0.54
C GLU A 8 -8.88 8.61 0.60
N PHE A 9 -9.63 7.61 0.14
CA PHE A 9 -9.16 6.24 0.01
C PHE A 9 -9.31 5.78 -1.45
N PHE A 10 -8.70 4.64 -1.76
CA PHE A 10 -8.90 3.95 -3.02
C PHE A 10 -9.10 2.47 -2.73
N GLU A 11 -9.79 1.81 -3.65
CA GLU A 11 -9.93 0.35 -3.68
C GLU A 11 -9.26 -0.16 -4.96
N ILE A 12 -8.54 -1.27 -4.84
CA ILE A 12 -7.90 -1.95 -5.95
C ILE A 12 -8.22 -3.43 -5.89
N VAL A 13 -8.47 -4.01 -7.06
CA VAL A 13 -8.48 -5.46 -7.20
C VAL A 13 -7.02 -5.89 -7.35
N ILE A 14 -6.57 -6.76 -6.46
CA ILE A 14 -5.21 -7.30 -6.48
C ILE A 14 -5.22 -8.49 -7.44
N GLU A 15 -4.36 -8.43 -8.47
CA GLU A 15 -4.12 -9.59 -9.32
C GLU A 15 -3.20 -10.58 -8.59
N LYS A 16 -3.51 -11.88 -8.70
CA LYS A 16 -2.80 -12.93 -7.95
C LYS A 16 -1.29 -12.90 -8.21
N SER A 17 -0.53 -13.18 -7.15
CA SER A 17 0.92 -13.41 -7.17
C SER A 17 1.78 -12.27 -7.72
N CYS A 18 1.69 -11.07 -7.14
CA CYS A 18 2.62 -10.00 -7.44
C CYS A 18 3.57 -9.76 -6.26
N SER A 19 4.88 -9.85 -6.51
CA SER A 19 5.93 -9.48 -5.54
C SER A 19 5.92 -8.00 -5.17
N ARG A 20 5.10 -7.20 -5.86
CA ARG A 20 4.90 -5.76 -5.67
C ARG A 20 3.48 -5.37 -6.07
N GLN A 21 2.87 -4.41 -5.40
CA GLN A 21 1.53 -3.90 -5.74
C GLN A 21 1.60 -2.53 -6.39
N ARG A 22 1.00 -2.39 -7.58
CA ARG A 22 0.90 -1.08 -8.25
C ARG A 22 -0.09 -0.18 -7.51
N MET A 23 0.32 1.07 -7.28
CA MET A 23 -0.55 2.10 -6.71
C MET A 23 -1.35 2.81 -7.82
N PRO A 24 -2.63 3.16 -7.60
CA PRO A 24 -3.38 3.98 -8.54
C PRO A 24 -2.72 5.33 -8.78
N ASP A 25 -2.59 5.75 -10.04
CA ASP A 25 -1.82 6.94 -10.41
C ASP A 25 -2.31 8.22 -9.71
N LYS A 26 -3.62 8.35 -9.46
CA LYS A 26 -4.19 9.49 -8.70
C LYS A 26 -3.59 9.55 -7.28
N PHE A 27 -3.51 8.41 -6.61
CA PHE A 27 -2.97 8.33 -5.25
C PHE A 27 -1.44 8.45 -5.24
N SER A 28 -0.77 7.88 -6.24
CA SER A 28 0.68 8.04 -6.43
C SER A 28 1.08 9.51 -6.54
N LYS A 29 0.31 10.34 -7.26
CA LYS A 29 0.56 11.78 -7.37
C LYS A 29 0.43 12.51 -6.04
N MET A 30 -0.59 12.17 -5.24
CA MET A 30 -0.77 12.75 -3.90
C MET A 30 0.41 12.41 -2.99
N LEU A 31 0.85 11.15 -3.03
CA LEU A 31 1.97 10.65 -2.24
C LEU A 31 3.33 11.15 -2.73
N ALA A 32 3.53 11.29 -4.04
CA ALA A 32 4.83 11.64 -4.63
C ALA A 32 5.37 12.98 -4.09
N SER A 33 4.49 13.94 -3.79
CA SER A 33 4.85 15.22 -3.15
C SER A 33 5.53 15.07 -1.79
N ARG A 34 5.41 13.90 -1.14
CA ARG A 34 5.95 13.60 0.19
C ARG A 34 7.20 12.72 0.14
N GLU A 35 7.67 12.35 -1.06
CA GLU A 35 8.82 11.48 -1.28
C GLU A 35 8.84 10.22 -0.39
N PRO A 36 7.76 9.42 -0.36
CA PRO A 36 7.71 8.26 0.51
C PRO A 36 8.69 7.21 0.02
N HIS A 37 9.68 6.87 0.84
CA HIS A 37 10.58 5.74 0.61
C HIS A 37 10.14 4.48 1.36
N LYS A 38 9.42 4.66 2.48
CA LYS A 38 8.93 3.59 3.34
C LYS A 38 7.58 3.98 3.93
N VAL A 39 6.63 3.05 3.90
CA VAL A 39 5.29 3.20 4.47
C VAL A 39 4.98 2.03 5.40
N LYS A 40 3.99 2.24 6.27
CA LYS A 40 3.44 1.17 7.12
C LYS A 40 2.04 0.81 6.66
N LEU A 41 1.82 -0.46 6.38
CA LEU A 41 0.48 -1.02 6.23
C LEU A 41 -0.04 -1.44 7.59
N ARG A 42 -1.32 -1.19 7.85
CA ARG A 42 -2.00 -1.53 9.10
C ARG A 42 -3.38 -2.09 8.79
N ASP A 43 -3.74 -3.15 9.48
CA ASP A 43 -5.08 -3.71 9.40
C ASP A 43 -6.04 -2.85 10.23
N ALA A 44 -7.04 -2.28 9.56
CA ALA A 44 -8.05 -1.43 10.20
C ALA A 44 -9.15 -2.24 10.92
N GLY A 45 -9.25 -3.56 10.66
CA GLY A 45 -10.40 -4.39 11.05
C GLY A 45 -10.11 -5.52 12.04
N SER A 46 -8.88 -6.02 12.16
CA SER A 46 -8.61 -7.22 12.99
C SER A 46 -8.47 -6.97 14.49
N GLY A 47 -8.34 -5.72 14.94
CA GLY A 47 -8.06 -5.39 16.35
C GLY A 47 -6.67 -5.84 16.83
N LEU A 48 -5.93 -6.59 16.02
CA LEU A 48 -4.54 -6.94 16.21
C LEU A 48 -3.68 -5.80 15.65
N HIS A 49 -2.75 -5.29 16.46
CA HIS A 49 -1.78 -4.27 16.04
C HIS A 49 -0.66 -4.88 15.18
N ARG A 50 -1.03 -5.54 14.06
CA ARG A 50 -0.06 -5.97 13.06
C ARG A 50 0.22 -4.81 12.11
N GLU A 51 1.50 -4.57 11.90
CA GLU A 51 1.99 -3.58 10.96
C GLU A 51 3.02 -4.23 10.05
N TRP A 52 3.02 -3.84 8.78
CA TRP A 52 4.03 -4.28 7.81
C TRP A 52 4.79 -3.08 7.30
N ASP A 53 6.11 -3.15 7.44
CA ASP A 53 7.03 -2.18 6.84
C ASP A 53 7.18 -2.49 5.36
N VAL A 54 6.82 -1.53 4.50
CA VAL A 54 6.83 -1.71 3.05
C VAL A 54 7.60 -0.57 2.39
N LEU A 55 8.53 -0.93 1.51
CA LEU A 55 9.25 0.07 0.72
C LEU A 55 8.40 0.53 -0.45
N VAL A 56 8.50 1.83 -0.77
CA VAL A 56 7.89 2.40 -1.97
C VAL A 56 8.96 2.50 -3.04
N VAL A 57 8.66 1.96 -4.21
CA VAL A 57 9.57 1.94 -5.36
C VAL A 57 8.88 2.49 -6.61
N PHE A 58 9.66 3.03 -7.53
CA PHE A 58 9.17 3.53 -8.82
C PHE A 58 9.76 2.69 -9.95
N ASN A 59 9.00 2.48 -11.03
CA ASN A 59 9.54 1.91 -12.26
C ASN A 59 10.17 3.01 -13.15
N GLY A 60 10.72 2.61 -14.30
CA GLY A 60 11.32 3.56 -15.27
C GLY A 60 10.33 4.54 -15.91
N GLU A 61 9.03 4.27 -15.82
CA GLU A 61 7.94 5.12 -16.31
C GLU A 61 7.39 6.05 -15.21
N GLY A 62 7.91 5.95 -13.98
CA GLY A 62 7.46 6.74 -12.83
C GLY A 62 6.21 6.21 -12.13
N HIS A 63 5.74 5.00 -12.47
CA HIS A 63 4.67 4.34 -11.72
C HIS A 63 5.17 3.88 -10.35
N MET A 64 4.36 4.16 -9.33
CA MET A 64 4.65 3.84 -7.93
C MET A 64 4.14 2.44 -7.58
N TYR A 65 4.95 1.72 -6.81
CA TYR A 65 4.64 0.39 -6.31
C TYR A 65 4.95 0.26 -4.82
N LEU A 66 4.12 -0.51 -4.12
CA LEU A 66 4.49 -1.14 -2.86
C LEU A 66 5.41 -2.31 -3.19
N GLY A 67 6.68 -2.17 -2.83
CA GLY A 67 7.77 -3.04 -3.20
C GLY A 67 8.11 -4.07 -2.10
N PRO A 68 9.39 -4.25 -1.77
CA PRO A 68 9.81 -5.15 -0.68
C PRO A 68 9.00 -4.95 0.61
N GLY A 69 8.51 -6.05 1.19
CA GLY A 69 7.63 -6.07 2.36
C GLY A 69 6.14 -6.21 2.01
N TRP A 70 5.74 -5.90 0.78
CA TRP A 70 4.37 -6.13 0.29
C TRP A 70 3.99 -7.62 0.32
N ASP A 71 4.92 -8.49 -0.05
CA ASP A 71 4.75 -9.94 -0.09
C ASP A 71 4.43 -10.54 1.28
N HIS A 72 4.99 -9.98 2.36
CA HIS A 72 4.64 -10.38 3.73
C HIS A 72 3.19 -10.04 4.06
N PHE A 73 2.74 -8.84 3.73
CA PHE A 73 1.36 -8.43 3.89
C PHE A 73 0.41 -9.31 3.06
N ALA A 74 0.73 -9.50 1.77
CA ALA A 74 -0.09 -10.31 0.86
C ALA A 74 -0.22 -11.76 1.35
N ARG A 75 0.88 -12.36 1.82
CA ARG A 75 0.88 -13.72 2.38
C ARG A 75 0.05 -13.83 3.66
N ASP A 76 0.17 -12.88 4.58
CA ASP A 76 -0.57 -12.91 5.85
C ASP A 76 -2.09 -12.76 5.65
N HIS A 77 -2.52 -12.24 4.49
CA HIS A 77 -3.91 -12.02 4.12
C HIS A 77 -4.39 -12.91 2.95
N GLU A 78 -3.57 -13.87 2.50
CA GLU A 78 -3.90 -14.80 1.41
C GLU A 78 -4.36 -14.12 0.10
N LEU A 79 -3.72 -12.99 -0.25
CA LEU A 79 -4.03 -12.16 -1.44
C LEU A 79 -3.43 -12.72 -2.75
#